data_AF-B4D3W0-F1
#
_entry.id   AF-B4D3W0-F1
#
_cell.length_a   1.000
_cell.length_b   1.000
_cell.length_c   1.000
_cell.angle_alpha   90.00
_cell.angle_beta   90.00
_cell.angle_gamma   90.00
#
_symmetry.space_group_name_H-M   'P 1'
#
loop_
_entity.id
_entity.type
_entity.pdbx_description
1 polymer ?
#
loop_
_entity_poly.entity_id
_entity_poly.type
_entity_poly.pdbx_seq_one_letter_code
_entity_poly.pdbx_strand_id
1 'polypeptide(L)'
;MFDLERAIAEWREQMRTGGLGKTTVLDELEAHLRDDVGAQNEAGVAVEEAFAASVARLGQVDALRSEYAKCELRGRERLWEAFLLLVGIPTHQPAMNMNPAHSNLNIEPRWTTYTKAAVFLAPAAVFWTFAVLFLYPKLNVICQSTGLAMPGAYGMVSFLADHSLVFCGLGIALLALLEWRWNGWEKYRRVSLKSTVFVLNTAVFAVFALMLILALVAAPMMSHATR
;
A
#
# COMPACT_ATOMS: atom_id res chain seq x y z
N MET A 1 18.37 -35.93 43.12
CA MET A 1 17.60 -34.68 43.15
C MET A 1 17.42 -34.25 41.71
N PHE A 2 16.18 -34.08 41.26
CA PHE A 2 15.89 -33.69 39.89
C PHE A 2 16.41 -32.26 39.64
N ASP A 3 17.06 -32.05 38.49
CA ASP A 3 17.58 -30.74 38.08
C ASP A 3 16.67 -30.16 37.01
N LEU A 4 15.83 -29.20 37.43
CA LEU A 4 14.82 -28.58 36.58
C LEU A 4 15.44 -27.74 35.45
N GLU A 5 16.55 -27.04 35.70
CA GLU A 5 17.18 -26.19 34.68
C GLU A 5 17.79 -27.03 33.58
N ARG A 6 18.41 -28.16 33.94
CA ARG A 6 18.91 -29.12 32.95
C ARG A 6 17.77 -29.72 32.12
N ALA A 7 16.65 -30.09 32.77
CA ALA A 7 15.49 -30.65 32.07
C ALA A 7 14.81 -29.64 31.12
N ILE A 8 14.71 -28.36 31.50
CA ILE A 8 14.19 -27.29 30.64
C ILE A 8 15.12 -27.06 29.44
N ALA A 9 16.44 -27.05 29.64
CA ALA A 9 17.40 -26.90 28.56
C ALA A 9 17.32 -28.04 27.53
N GLU A 10 17.18 -29.28 28.00
CA GLU A 10 17.00 -30.46 27.14
C GLU A 10 15.67 -30.39 26.36
N TRP A 11 14.57 -30.01 27.02
CA TRP A 11 13.27 -29.82 26.38
C TRP A 11 13.30 -28.71 25.31
N ARG A 12 14.00 -27.61 25.59
CA ARG A 12 14.14 -26.49 24.65
C ARG A 12 14.90 -26.91 23.39
N GLU A 13 15.96 -27.71 23.53
CA GLU A 13 16.71 -28.22 22.37
C GLU A 13 15.87 -29.23 21.56
N GLN A 14 15.04 -30.05 22.22
CA GLN A 14 14.09 -30.93 21.54
C GLN A 14 13.05 -30.15 20.72
N MET A 15 12.47 -29.09 21.31
CA MET A 15 11.52 -28.21 20.62
C MET A 15 12.17 -27.48 19.44
N ARG A 16 13.42 -27.02 19.60
CA ARG A 16 14.20 -26.39 18.53
C ARG A 16 14.46 -27.36 17.38
N THR A 17 14.89 -28.58 17.68
CA THR A 17 15.18 -29.63 16.69
C THR A 17 13.91 -30.10 15.96
N GLY A 18 12.76 -30.09 16.64
CA GLY A 18 11.45 -30.39 16.04
C GLY A 18 10.86 -29.27 15.17
N GLY A 19 11.58 -28.17 14.96
CA GLY A 19 11.23 -27.13 13.98
C GLY A 19 10.52 -25.89 14.55
N LEU A 20 10.42 -25.75 15.88
CA LEU A 20 9.99 -24.51 16.53
C LEU A 20 11.17 -23.53 16.68
N GLY A 21 11.82 -23.19 15.56
CA GLY A 21 13.08 -22.44 15.55
C GLY A 21 12.97 -20.93 15.86
N LYS A 22 11.77 -20.40 16.12
CA LYS A 22 11.58 -19.00 16.50
C LYS A 22 11.86 -18.83 17.99
N THR A 23 12.95 -18.12 18.32
CA THR A 23 13.39 -17.87 19.69
C THR A 23 12.28 -17.32 20.59
N THR A 24 11.49 -16.37 20.09
CA THR A 24 10.38 -15.76 20.84
C THR A 24 9.25 -16.75 21.20
N VAL A 25 8.96 -17.73 20.35
CA VAL A 25 7.94 -18.75 20.64
C VAL A 25 8.45 -19.73 21.70
N LEU A 26 9.73 -20.09 21.63
CA LEU A 26 10.36 -20.94 22.65
C LEU A 26 10.42 -20.24 24.01
N ASP A 27 10.70 -18.93 24.04
CA ASP A 27 10.73 -18.14 25.27
C ASP A 27 9.35 -18.08 25.96
N GLU A 28 8.28 -17.93 25.17
CA GLU A 28 6.90 -17.94 25.67
C GLU A 28 6.50 -19.31 26.21
N LEU A 29 6.80 -20.39 25.48
CA LEU A 29 6.51 -21.76 25.93
C LEU A 29 7.30 -22.16 27.18
N GLU A 30 8.56 -21.71 27.28
CA GLU A 30 9.40 -21.93 28.46
C GLU A 30 8.86 -21.20 29.69
N ALA A 31 8.38 -19.96 29.53
CA ALA A 31 7.73 -19.22 30.61
C ALA A 31 6.49 -19.96 31.12
N HIS A 32 5.61 -20.42 30.22
CA HIS A 32 4.44 -21.22 30.58
C HIS A 32 4.80 -22.55 31.27
N LEU A 33 5.84 -23.24 30.78
CA LEU A 33 6.32 -24.47 31.40
C LEU A 33 6.78 -24.23 32.85
N ARG A 34 7.53 -23.15 33.10
CA ARG A 34 8.01 -22.80 34.45
C ARG A 34 6.85 -22.42 35.37
N ASP A 35 5.88 -21.66 34.89
CA ASP A 35 4.71 -21.27 35.67
C ASP A 35 3.88 -22.50 36.10
N ASP A 36 3.64 -23.43 35.18
CA ASP A 36 2.88 -24.67 35.45
C ASP A 36 3.61 -25.61 36.42
N VAL A 37 4.94 -25.70 36.31
CA VAL A 37 5.77 -26.47 37.25
C VAL A 37 5.74 -25.82 38.64
N GLY A 38 5.86 -24.49 38.70
CA GLY A 38 5.78 -23.72 39.95
C GLY A 38 4.45 -23.96 40.67
N ALA A 39 3.33 -23.82 39.96
CA ALA A 39 1.99 -24.01 40.51
C ALA A 39 1.76 -25.43 41.06
N GLN A 40 2.29 -26.45 40.39
CA GLN A 40 2.18 -27.85 40.84
C GLN A 40 3.09 -28.17 42.03
N ASN A 41 4.28 -27.60 42.05
CA ASN A 41 5.19 -27.74 43.18
C ASN A 41 4.62 -27.06 44.43
N GLU A 42 3.99 -25.89 44.29
CA GLU A 42 3.24 -25.24 45.37
C GLU A 42 2.05 -26.08 45.85
N ALA A 43 1.42 -26.85 44.95
CA ALA A 43 0.38 -27.81 45.29
C ALA A 43 0.91 -29.12 45.93
N GLY A 44 2.22 -29.24 46.15
CA GLY A 44 2.85 -30.37 46.84
C GLY A 44 3.25 -31.54 45.93
N VAL A 45 3.24 -31.37 44.61
CA VAL A 45 3.72 -32.38 43.66
C VAL A 45 5.24 -32.30 43.57
N ALA A 46 5.92 -33.45 43.49
CA ALA A 46 7.36 -33.47 43.32
C ALA A 46 7.77 -32.80 41.99
N VAL A 47 8.83 -31.99 42.00
CA VAL A 47 9.26 -31.18 40.83
C VAL A 47 9.43 -32.01 39.54
N GLU A 48 9.91 -33.25 39.67
CA GLU A 48 10.07 -34.18 38.53
C GLU A 48 8.73 -34.58 37.91
N GLU A 49 7.74 -34.90 38.75
CA GLU A 49 6.38 -35.25 38.31
C GLU A 49 5.65 -34.02 37.77
N ALA A 50 5.83 -32.86 38.40
CA ALA A 50 5.29 -31.58 37.95
C ALA A 50 5.82 -31.21 36.56
N PHE A 51 7.12 -31.43 36.30
CA PHE A 51 7.72 -31.19 34.99
C PHE A 51 7.15 -32.14 33.94
N ALA A 52 7.11 -33.45 34.20
CA ALA A 52 6.56 -34.43 33.28
C ALA A 52 5.08 -34.16 32.93
N ALA A 53 4.26 -33.78 33.93
CA ALA A 53 2.86 -33.44 33.72
C ALA A 53 2.68 -32.14 32.91
N SER A 54 3.54 -31.14 33.11
CA SER A 54 3.50 -29.87 32.37
C SER A 54 3.91 -30.04 30.91
N VAL A 55 4.95 -30.83 30.65
CA VAL A 55 5.36 -31.19 29.27
C VAL A 55 4.25 -31.97 28.56
N ALA A 56 3.60 -32.91 29.25
CA ALA A 56 2.46 -33.65 28.69
C ALA A 56 1.26 -32.74 28.36
N ARG A 57 1.01 -31.71 29.17
CA ARG A 57 -0.06 -30.71 28.92
C ARG A 57 0.25 -29.79 27.73
N LEU A 58 1.49 -29.33 27.60
CA LEU A 58 1.92 -28.51 26.46
C LEU A 58 1.79 -29.27 25.14
N GLY A 59 1.88 -30.60 25.16
CA GLY A 59 1.63 -31.46 24.01
C GLY A 59 2.86 -31.73 23.15
N GLN A 60 2.70 -32.63 22.15
CA GLN A 60 3.80 -33.07 21.30
C GLN A 60 4.23 -31.98 20.30
N VAL A 61 5.54 -31.93 20.03
CA VAL A 61 6.18 -30.92 19.16
C VAL A 61 5.51 -30.81 17.79
N ASP A 62 5.09 -31.94 17.21
CA ASP A 62 4.43 -31.99 15.90
C ASP A 62 3.04 -31.34 15.91
N ALA A 63 2.28 -31.51 17.01
CA ALA A 63 0.97 -30.88 17.16
C ALA A 63 1.11 -29.36 17.30
N LEU A 64 2.05 -28.90 18.14
CA LEU A 64 2.37 -27.48 18.26
C LEU A 64 2.80 -26.87 16.93
N ARG A 65 3.72 -27.54 16.23
CA ARG A 65 4.19 -27.10 14.90
C ARG A 65 3.04 -26.95 13.92
N SER A 66 2.10 -27.89 13.90
CA SER A 66 0.94 -27.84 13.02
C SER A 66 0.02 -26.65 13.31
N GLU A 67 -0.17 -26.29 14.58
CA GLU A 67 -1.00 -25.15 14.99
C GLU A 67 -0.31 -23.81 14.72
N TYR A 68 0.99 -23.70 15.01
CA TYR A 68 1.77 -22.50 14.67
C TYR A 68 1.90 -22.30 13.16
N ALA A 69 2.02 -23.38 12.37
CA ALA A 69 2.03 -23.30 10.91
C ALA A 69 0.70 -22.75 10.36
N LYS A 70 -0.45 -23.10 10.95
CA LYS A 70 -1.76 -22.52 10.58
C LYS A 70 -1.80 -21.00 10.82
N CYS A 71 -1.19 -20.54 11.91
CA CYS A 71 -1.10 -19.12 12.23
C CYS A 71 -0.20 -18.35 11.25
N GLU A 72 0.94 -18.93 10.85
CA GLU A 72 1.82 -18.32 9.83
C GLU A 72 1.17 -18.25 8.45
N LEU A 73 0.43 -19.30 8.06
CA LEU A 73 -0.34 -19.32 6.81
C LEU A 73 -1.38 -18.19 6.78
N ARG A 74 -2.11 -17.97 7.89
CA ARG A 74 -3.03 -16.82 8.02
C ARG A 74 -2.32 -15.46 7.96
N GLY A 75 -1.13 -15.35 8.56
CA GLY A 75 -0.31 -14.13 8.47
C GLY A 75 0.10 -13.84 7.02
N ARG A 76 0.53 -14.87 6.29
CA ARG A 76 0.88 -14.78 4.88
C ARG A 76 -0.32 -14.48 3.99
N GLU A 77 -1.48 -15.06 4.26
CA GLU A 77 -2.74 -14.74 3.58
C GLU A 77 -3.13 -13.27 3.80
N ARG A 78 -3.00 -12.73 5.03
CA ARG A 78 -3.24 -11.30 5.29
C ARG A 78 -2.25 -10.39 4.58
N LEU A 79 -0.97 -10.77 4.52
CA LEU A 79 0.05 -10.02 3.78
C LEU A 79 -0.20 -10.09 2.27
N TRP A 80 -0.63 -11.25 1.77
CA TRP A 80 -1.00 -11.45 0.38
C TRP A 80 -2.27 -10.67 0.02
N GLU A 81 -3.29 -10.67 0.87
CA GLU A 81 -4.50 -9.85 0.72
C GLU A 81 -4.18 -8.36 0.77
N ALA A 82 -3.32 -7.92 1.70
CA ALA A 82 -2.86 -6.54 1.76
C ALA A 82 -2.10 -6.13 0.49
N PHE A 83 -1.29 -7.04 -0.06
CA PHE A 83 -0.61 -6.86 -1.34
C PHE A 83 -1.61 -6.80 -2.51
N LEU A 84 -2.62 -7.68 -2.56
CA LEU A 84 -3.64 -7.68 -3.59
C LEU A 84 -4.51 -6.40 -3.54
N LEU A 85 -4.83 -5.90 -2.35
CA LEU A 85 -5.51 -4.61 -2.16
C LEU A 85 -4.64 -3.43 -2.60
N LEU A 86 -3.34 -3.46 -2.33
CA LEU A 86 -2.37 -2.47 -2.80
C LEU A 86 -2.32 -2.43 -4.34
N VAL A 87 -2.33 -3.59 -4.99
CA VAL A 87 -2.32 -3.74 -6.46
C VAL A 87 -3.70 -3.51 -7.08
N GLY A 88 -4.76 -3.42 -6.26
CA GLY A 88 -6.12 -3.10 -6.70
C GLY A 88 -6.89 -4.29 -7.28
N ILE A 89 -6.47 -5.52 -6.96
CA ILE A 89 -7.19 -6.75 -7.31
C ILE A 89 -8.23 -7.02 -6.22
N PRO A 90 -9.54 -7.03 -6.53
CA PRO A 90 -10.57 -7.32 -5.54
C PRO A 90 -10.43 -8.77 -5.07
N THR A 91 -10.16 -8.97 -3.79
CA THR A 91 -10.19 -10.28 -3.15
C THR A 91 -11.64 -10.63 -2.86
N HIS A 92 -12.19 -11.61 -3.59
CA HIS A 92 -13.48 -12.19 -3.23
C HIS A 92 -13.30 -13.03 -1.96
N GLN A 93 -13.75 -12.51 -0.81
CA GLN A 93 -14.01 -13.34 0.38
C GLN A 93 -15.34 -14.09 0.15
N PRO A 94 -15.34 -15.41 -0.09
CA PRO A 94 -16.58 -16.18 0.03
C PRO A 94 -17.01 -16.13 1.49
N ALA A 95 -18.20 -15.59 1.73
CA ALA A 95 -18.81 -15.48 3.05
C ALA A 95 -19.09 -16.88 3.63
N MET A 96 -18.12 -17.45 4.35
CA MET A 96 -18.31 -18.62 5.21
C MET A 96 -17.76 -18.39 6.62
N ASN A 97 -18.08 -17.23 7.21
CA ASN A 97 -17.93 -17.04 8.65
C ASN A 97 -19.17 -16.33 9.19
N MET A 98 -19.97 -17.06 9.98
CA MET A 98 -21.23 -16.63 10.55
C MET A 98 -21.06 -16.02 11.94
N ASN A 99 -19.93 -15.33 12.17
CA ASN A 99 -19.70 -14.54 13.38
C ASN A 99 -19.76 -13.05 13.03
N PRO A 100 -20.85 -12.32 13.35
CA PRO A 100 -20.95 -10.89 13.09
C PRO A 100 -20.28 -10.12 14.25
N ALA A 101 -19.01 -10.39 14.49
CA ALA A 101 -18.16 -9.55 15.32
C ALA A 101 -17.07 -9.01 14.39
N HIS A 102 -17.12 -7.69 14.12
CA HIS A 102 -16.25 -6.89 13.23
C HIS A 102 -16.85 -6.44 11.88
N SER A 103 -18.01 -5.79 11.95
CA SER A 103 -18.50 -4.85 10.91
C SER A 103 -17.71 -3.53 10.83
N ASN A 104 -16.46 -3.48 11.32
CA ASN A 104 -15.64 -2.24 11.39
C ASN A 104 -14.34 -2.28 10.56
N LEU A 105 -14.07 -3.36 9.81
CA LEU A 105 -12.82 -3.50 9.03
C LEU A 105 -12.87 -2.93 7.60
N ASN A 106 -14.00 -2.39 7.16
CA ASN A 106 -14.16 -1.81 5.81
C ASN A 106 -14.16 -0.27 5.79
N ILE A 107 -13.63 0.37 6.84
CA ILE A 107 -13.37 1.81 6.81
C ILE A 107 -11.99 1.99 6.17
N GLU A 108 -11.93 2.07 4.84
CA GLU A 108 -10.73 2.51 4.13
C GLU A 108 -10.21 3.80 4.80
N PRO A 109 -8.97 3.80 5.35
CA PRO A 109 -8.42 4.97 6.01
C PRO A 109 -8.49 6.19 5.09
N ARG A 110 -8.83 7.37 5.61
CA ARG A 110 -9.05 8.59 4.78
C ARG A 110 -7.88 8.87 3.83
N TRP A 111 -6.66 8.58 4.27
CA TRP A 111 -5.42 8.74 3.52
C TRP A 111 -5.29 7.82 2.29
N THR A 112 -5.86 6.61 2.30
CA THR A 112 -5.72 5.66 1.18
C THR A 112 -6.43 6.12 -0.09
N THR A 113 -7.53 6.88 0.07
CA THR A 113 -8.22 7.48 -1.08
C THR A 113 -7.33 8.51 -1.77
N TYR A 114 -6.59 9.31 -0.99
CA TYR A 114 -5.69 10.35 -1.48
C TYR A 114 -4.42 9.77 -2.10
N THR A 115 -3.81 8.76 -1.46
CA THR A 115 -2.62 8.10 -2.01
C THR A 115 -2.94 7.40 -3.33
N LYS A 116 -4.09 6.74 -3.44
CA LYS A 116 -4.55 6.12 -4.68
C LYS A 116 -4.76 7.16 -5.78
N ALA A 117 -5.43 8.27 -5.47
CA ALA A 117 -5.59 9.38 -6.43
C ALA A 117 -4.24 9.94 -6.88
N ALA A 118 -3.28 10.10 -5.99
CA ALA A 118 -1.93 10.58 -6.31
C ALA A 118 -1.17 9.62 -7.25
N VAL A 119 -1.24 8.31 -6.99
CA VAL A 119 -0.62 7.28 -7.86
C VAL A 119 -1.20 7.34 -9.27
N PHE A 120 -2.52 7.48 -9.41
CA PHE A 120 -3.18 7.60 -10.72
C PHE A 120 -2.94 8.94 -11.42
N LEU A 121 -2.58 10.00 -10.69
CA LEU A 121 -2.22 11.29 -11.25
C LEU A 121 -0.77 11.34 -11.74
N ALA A 122 0.09 10.47 -11.22
CA ALA A 122 1.53 10.49 -11.51
C ALA A 122 1.87 10.39 -13.01
N PRO A 123 1.24 9.50 -13.82
CA PRO A 123 1.48 9.48 -15.25
C PRO A 123 1.14 10.82 -15.92
N ALA A 124 -0.02 11.40 -15.61
CA ALA A 124 -0.43 12.71 -16.13
C ALA A 124 0.61 13.79 -15.79
N ALA A 125 1.08 13.82 -14.54
CA ALA A 125 2.08 14.77 -14.11
C ALA A 125 3.41 14.61 -14.86
N VAL A 126 3.87 13.37 -15.07
CA VAL A 126 5.08 13.07 -15.85
C VAL A 126 4.94 13.50 -17.31
N PHE A 127 3.80 13.20 -17.94
CA PHE A 127 3.55 13.64 -19.32
C PHE A 127 3.48 15.16 -19.43
N TRP A 128 2.84 15.83 -18.46
CA TRP A 128 2.77 17.29 -18.42
C TRP A 128 4.15 17.93 -18.24
N THR A 129 4.97 17.46 -17.29
CA THR A 129 6.31 17.99 -17.09
C THR A 129 7.20 17.74 -18.29
N PHE A 130 7.13 16.56 -18.91
CA PHE A 130 7.83 16.27 -20.16
C PHE A 130 7.39 17.21 -21.29
N ALA A 131 6.08 17.44 -21.43
CA ALA A 131 5.53 18.34 -22.43
C ALA A 131 6.05 19.77 -22.26
N VAL A 132 6.02 20.29 -21.03
CA VAL A 132 6.48 21.66 -20.72
C VAL A 132 8.00 21.80 -20.87
N LEU A 133 8.79 20.81 -20.45
CA LEU A 133 10.25 20.91 -20.48
C LEU A 133 10.86 20.66 -21.86
N PHE A 134 10.28 19.76 -22.66
CA PHE A 134 10.90 19.33 -23.93
C PHE A 134 10.10 19.74 -25.16
N LEU A 135 8.77 19.59 -25.10
CA LEU A 135 7.92 19.75 -26.28
C LEU A 135 7.58 21.23 -26.51
N TYR A 136 7.19 21.94 -25.45
CA TYR A 136 6.85 23.35 -25.48
C TYR A 136 7.97 24.27 -26.00
N PRO A 137 9.22 24.23 -25.48
CA PRO A 137 10.28 25.12 -25.96
C PRO A 137 10.64 24.85 -27.42
N LYS A 138 10.66 23.57 -27.84
CA LYS A 138 10.91 23.21 -29.25
C LYS A 138 9.80 23.70 -30.17
N LEU A 139 8.55 23.53 -29.78
CA LEU A 139 7.40 24.02 -30.54
C LEU A 139 7.43 25.54 -30.70
N ASN A 140 7.77 26.27 -29.63
CA ASN A 140 7.86 27.73 -29.67
C ASN A 140 8.87 28.21 -30.72
N VAL A 141 10.08 27.63 -30.73
CA VAL A 141 11.12 27.98 -31.71
C VAL A 141 10.66 27.71 -33.15
N ILE A 142 9.99 26.58 -33.38
CA ILE A 142 9.51 26.19 -34.72
C ILE A 142 8.35 27.09 -35.19
N CYS A 143 7.45 27.47 -34.28
CA CYS A 143 6.33 28.36 -34.63
C CYS A 143 6.82 29.77 -34.98
N GLN A 144 7.83 30.27 -34.26
CA GLN A 144 8.42 31.57 -34.55
C GLN A 144 9.15 31.59 -35.91
N SER A 145 9.81 30.49 -36.30
CA SER A 145 10.54 30.43 -37.58
C SER A 145 9.66 30.23 -38.80
N THR A 146 8.49 29.59 -38.64
CA THR A 146 7.57 29.27 -39.75
C THR A 146 6.44 30.29 -39.92
N GLY A 147 6.29 31.26 -39.00
CA GLY A 147 5.21 32.25 -39.04
C GLY A 147 3.82 31.64 -38.84
N LEU A 148 3.72 30.38 -38.41
CA LEU A 148 2.45 29.75 -38.05
C LEU A 148 1.91 30.44 -36.80
N ALA A 149 0.94 31.33 -36.99
CA ALA A 149 0.14 31.89 -35.91
C ALA A 149 -0.62 30.73 -35.24
N MET A 150 -0.06 30.19 -34.16
CA MET A 150 -0.71 29.10 -33.43
C MET A 150 -1.96 29.64 -32.73
N PRO A 151 -3.16 29.17 -33.11
CA PRO A 151 -4.40 29.70 -32.59
C PRO A 151 -4.60 29.21 -31.16
N GLY A 152 -5.03 30.11 -30.25
CA GLY A 152 -5.69 29.86 -28.94
C GLY A 152 -5.07 28.84 -27.96
N ALA A 153 -4.93 27.58 -28.38
CA ALA A 153 -4.38 26.46 -27.63
C ALA A 153 -2.94 26.69 -27.15
N TYR A 154 -2.10 27.39 -27.92
CA TYR A 154 -0.74 27.74 -27.47
C TYR A 154 -0.76 28.65 -26.24
N GLY A 155 -1.60 29.69 -26.24
CA GLY A 155 -1.73 30.61 -25.10
C GLY A 155 -2.34 29.93 -23.87
N MET A 156 -3.26 28.98 -24.09
CA MET A 156 -3.83 28.19 -23.01
C MET A 156 -2.77 27.28 -22.36
N VAL A 157 -1.94 26.64 -23.17
CA VAL A 157 -0.81 25.79 -22.72
C VAL A 157 0.22 26.61 -21.95
N SER A 158 0.66 27.75 -22.47
CA SER A 158 1.68 28.58 -21.82
C SER A 158 1.18 29.09 -20.47
N PHE A 159 -0.06 29.57 -20.42
CA PHE A 159 -0.70 29.99 -19.18
C PHE A 159 -0.79 28.85 -18.16
N LEU A 160 -1.20 27.65 -18.57
CA LEU A 160 -1.27 26.46 -17.72
C LEU A 160 0.12 26.03 -17.22
N ALA A 161 1.16 26.13 -18.06
CA ALA A 161 2.53 25.80 -17.68
C ALA A 161 3.05 26.76 -16.61
N ASP A 162 2.88 28.06 -16.83
CA ASP A 162 3.36 29.13 -15.92
C ASP A 162 2.66 29.09 -14.55
N HIS A 163 1.37 28.72 -14.52
CA HIS A 163 0.56 28.69 -13.29
C HIS A 163 0.38 27.28 -12.70
N SER A 164 1.07 26.27 -13.23
CA SER A 164 0.89 24.86 -12.84
C SER A 164 1.08 24.61 -11.33
N LEU A 165 2.10 25.22 -10.72
CA LEU A 165 2.35 25.13 -9.28
C LEU A 165 1.22 25.77 -8.44
N VAL A 166 0.67 26.89 -8.92
CA VAL A 166 -0.43 27.60 -8.24
C VAL A 166 -1.70 26.78 -8.30
N PHE A 167 -2.00 26.16 -9.45
CA PHE A 167 -3.17 25.27 -9.59
C PHE A 167 -3.05 24.02 -8.71
N CYS A 168 -1.87 23.41 -8.59
CA CYS A 168 -1.63 22.31 -7.67
C CYS A 168 -1.87 22.73 -6.21
N GLY A 169 -1.32 23.87 -5.79
CA GLY A 169 -1.52 24.42 -4.45
C GLY A 169 -3.00 24.72 -4.14
N LEU A 170 -3.71 25.37 -5.09
CA LEU A 170 -5.14 25.63 -4.99
C LEU A 170 -5.96 24.35 -4.90
N GLY A 171 -5.63 23.31 -5.67
CA GLY A 171 -6.29 22.02 -5.61
C GLY A 171 -6.14 21.35 -4.24
N ILE A 172 -4.94 21.38 -3.67
CA ILE A 172 -4.67 20.84 -2.33
C ILE A 172 -5.43 21.65 -1.26
N ALA A 173 -5.39 22.99 -1.35
CA ALA A 173 -6.11 23.87 -0.43
C ALA A 173 -7.62 23.66 -0.51
N LEU A 174 -8.18 23.49 -1.72
CA LEU A 174 -9.59 23.20 -1.94
C LEU A 174 -9.97 21.85 -1.30
N LEU A 175 -9.17 20.80 -1.50
CA LEU A 175 -9.39 19.49 -0.88
C LEU A 175 -9.33 19.58 0.65
N ALA A 176 -8.38 20.34 1.21
CA ALA A 176 -8.28 20.57 2.64
C ALA A 176 -9.49 21.35 3.19
N LEU A 177 -9.97 22.37 2.46
CA LEU A 177 -11.18 23.12 2.81
C LEU A 177 -12.45 22.27 2.72
N LEU A 178 -12.57 21.41 1.70
CA LEU A 178 -13.66 20.44 1.55
C LEU A 178 -13.67 19.45 2.72
N GLU A 179 -12.49 18.95 3.11
CA GLU A 179 -12.33 18.04 4.24
C GLU A 179 -12.66 18.70 5.59
N TRP A 180 -12.35 19.98 5.75
CA TRP A 180 -12.59 20.73 6.98
C TRP A 180 -14.03 21.25 7.10
N ARG A 181 -14.62 21.75 6.02
CA ARG A 181 -15.89 22.49 6.06
C ARG A 181 -17.12 21.59 5.86
N TRP A 182 -17.01 20.50 5.11
CA TRP A 182 -18.19 19.76 4.64
C TRP A 182 -18.28 18.33 5.19
N ASN A 183 -19.15 18.13 6.18
CA ASN A 183 -19.42 16.79 6.75
C ASN A 183 -19.98 15.76 5.74
N GLY A 184 -20.58 16.21 4.64
CA GLY A 184 -21.06 15.33 3.56
C GLY A 184 -19.96 14.86 2.59
N TRP A 185 -18.78 15.48 2.66
CA TRP A 185 -17.66 15.16 1.78
C TRP A 185 -17.22 13.70 1.91
N GLU A 186 -17.35 13.08 3.08
CA GLU A 186 -16.96 11.68 3.30
C GLU A 186 -17.66 10.70 2.35
N LYS A 187 -18.92 10.99 1.98
CA LYS A 187 -19.71 10.16 1.06
C LYS A 187 -19.31 10.36 -0.40
N TYR A 188 -18.95 11.59 -0.77
CA TYR A 188 -18.65 11.96 -2.16
C TYR A 188 -17.16 11.94 -2.52
N ARG A 189 -16.25 11.92 -1.52
CA ARG A 189 -14.79 11.98 -1.69
C ARG A 189 -14.27 11.01 -2.73
N ARG A 190 -14.73 9.75 -2.70
CA ARG A 190 -14.28 8.70 -3.62
C ARG A 190 -14.69 8.95 -5.07
N VAL A 191 -15.94 9.35 -5.29
CA VAL A 191 -16.45 9.62 -6.65
C VAL A 191 -15.84 10.90 -7.20
N SER A 192 -15.77 11.95 -6.37
CA SER A 192 -15.20 13.23 -6.75
C SER A 192 -13.72 13.10 -7.10
N LEU A 193 -12.88 12.49 -6.25
CA LEU A 193 -11.45 12.30 -6.55
C LEU A 193 -11.23 11.45 -7.79
N LYS A 194 -11.96 10.34 -7.96
CA LYS A 194 -11.85 9.51 -9.17
C LYS A 194 -12.24 10.29 -10.43
N SER A 195 -13.32 11.06 -10.37
CA SER A 195 -13.78 11.89 -11.48
C SER A 195 -12.77 12.99 -11.81
N THR A 196 -12.24 13.69 -10.80
CA THR A 196 -11.21 14.73 -10.98
C THR A 196 -9.94 14.15 -11.60
N VAL A 197 -9.43 13.03 -11.09
CA VAL A 197 -8.25 12.36 -11.65
C VAL A 197 -8.50 11.94 -13.09
N PHE A 198 -9.66 11.34 -13.39
CA PHE A 198 -10.02 10.94 -14.74
C PHE A 198 -10.04 12.14 -15.71
N VAL A 199 -10.77 13.20 -15.36
CA VAL A 199 -10.87 14.41 -16.19
C VAL A 199 -9.51 15.07 -16.40
N LEU A 200 -8.69 15.21 -15.34
CA LEU A 200 -7.37 15.82 -15.46
C LEU A 200 -6.46 14.98 -16.37
N ASN A 201 -6.45 13.66 -16.17
CA ASN A 201 -5.63 12.75 -16.96
C ASN A 201 -6.02 12.80 -18.45
N THR A 202 -7.32 12.75 -18.75
CA THR A 202 -7.83 12.91 -20.12
C THR A 202 -7.45 14.26 -20.73
N ALA A 203 -7.58 15.35 -19.98
CA ALA A 203 -7.23 16.69 -20.46
C ALA A 203 -5.73 16.81 -20.78
N VAL A 204 -4.86 16.31 -19.90
CA VAL A 204 -3.40 16.33 -20.10
C VAL A 204 -3.01 15.53 -21.34
N PHE A 205 -3.57 14.32 -21.51
CA PHE A 205 -3.29 13.52 -22.70
C PHE A 205 -3.80 14.17 -24.00
N ALA A 206 -4.98 14.79 -23.97
CA ALA A 206 -5.51 15.50 -25.13
C ALA A 206 -4.61 16.68 -25.53
N VAL A 207 -4.17 17.48 -24.55
CA VAL A 207 -3.25 18.60 -24.78
C VAL A 207 -1.89 18.10 -25.29
N PHE A 208 -1.35 17.02 -24.70
CA PHE A 208 -0.11 16.41 -25.15
C PHE A 208 -0.20 15.90 -26.59
N ALA A 209 -1.29 15.21 -26.95
CA ALA A 209 -1.53 14.74 -28.30
C ALA A 209 -1.63 15.91 -29.30
N LEU A 210 -2.32 16.99 -28.93
CA LEU A 210 -2.40 18.20 -29.76
C LEU A 210 -1.00 18.79 -30.01
N MET A 211 -0.15 18.88 -28.98
CA MET A 211 1.23 19.33 -29.14
C MET A 211 2.06 18.44 -30.06
N LEU A 212 1.90 17.11 -29.97
CA LEU A 212 2.59 16.17 -30.85
C LEU A 212 2.13 16.31 -32.30
N ILE A 213 0.82 16.46 -32.54
CA ILE A 213 0.27 16.69 -33.88
C ILE A 213 0.83 17.99 -34.47
N LEU A 214 0.86 19.07 -33.68
CA LEU A 214 1.46 20.34 -34.07
C LEU A 214 2.94 20.21 -34.42
N ALA A 215 3.71 19.47 -33.62
CA ALA A 215 5.12 19.20 -33.89
C ALA A 215 5.30 18.44 -35.21
N LEU A 216 4.45 17.44 -35.46
CA LEU A 216 4.52 16.60 -36.66
C LEU A 216 4.15 17.36 -37.93
N VAL A 217 3.16 18.26 -37.86
CA VAL A 217 2.76 19.14 -38.97
C VAL A 217 3.83 20.20 -39.26
N ALA A 218 4.50 20.72 -38.23
CA ALA A 218 5.52 21.75 -38.39
C ALA A 218 6.87 21.19 -38.88
N ALA A 219 7.17 19.92 -38.63
CA ALA A 219 8.41 19.27 -39.06
C ALA A 219 8.69 19.33 -40.58
N PRO A 220 7.75 19.00 -41.49
CA PRO A 220 7.97 19.12 -42.93
C PRO A 220 8.03 20.57 -43.44
N MET A 221 7.44 21.54 -42.73
CA MET A 221 7.57 22.96 -43.11
C MET A 221 9.01 23.47 -42.92
N MET A 222 9.73 22.96 -41.92
CA MET A 222 11.14 23.29 -41.73
C MET A 222 12.05 22.72 -42.81
N SER A 223 11.77 21.51 -43.33
CA SER A 223 12.61 20.91 -44.38
C SER A 223 12.52 21.65 -45.72
N HIS A 224 11.40 22.35 -45.96
CA HIS A 224 11.23 23.22 -47.12
C HIS A 224 11.84 24.61 -46.94
N ALA A 225 11.97 25.13 -45.71
CA ALA A 225 12.58 26.43 -45.44
C ALA A 225 14.13 26.42 -45.49
N THR A 226 14.75 25.25 -45.41
CA THR A 226 16.22 25.05 -45.50
C THR A 226 16.74 24.77 -46.91
N ARG A 227 15.88 24.81 -47.95
CA ARG A 227 16.28 24.78 -49.37
C ARG A 227 16.15 26.15 -49.98
#